data_AF-A0A7C5BJU5-F1
#
_entry.id   AF-A0A7C5BJU5-F1
#
_cell.length_a   1.000
_cell.length_b   1.000
_cell.length_c   1.000
_cell.angle_alpha   90.00
_cell.angle_beta   90.00
_cell.angle_gamma   90.00
#
_symmetry.space_group_name_H-M   'P 1'
#
loop_
_entity.id
_entity.type
_entity.pdbx_description
1 polymer ?
#
loop_
_entity_poly.entity_id
_entity_poly.type
_entity_poly.pdbx_seq_one_letter_code
_entity_poly.pdbx_strand_id
1 'polypeptide(L)'
;MPKIADDKVARWSDENVEQLFREYAKTKDPAIREKLVMIHQNLVRYLASKFANRGESLEDLVQVGLIGLVNAVDRFDPSRGTKFSTFATPTIVGEIRRHFRDNAWSLKVP
;
A
#
# COMPACT_ATOMS: atom_id res chain seq x y z
N MET A 1 -12.60 -2.88 20.51
CA MET A 1 -12.03 -2.76 19.16
C MET A 1 -13.20 -2.86 18.16
N PRO A 2 -13.65 -1.77 17.52
CA PRO A 2 -14.87 -1.83 16.72
C PRO A 2 -14.62 -2.58 15.40
N LYS A 3 -15.37 -3.67 15.17
CA LYS A 3 -15.39 -4.49 13.94
C LYS A 3 -16.35 -3.90 12.88
N ILE A 4 -16.16 -2.64 12.46
CA ILE A 4 -17.14 -1.96 11.58
C ILE A 4 -16.61 -1.74 10.14
N ALA A 5 -15.36 -2.12 9.81
CA ALA A 5 -14.76 -1.76 8.53
C ALA A 5 -14.76 -2.84 7.42
N ASP A 6 -14.92 -4.13 7.74
CA ASP A 6 -14.63 -5.22 6.78
C ASP A 6 -15.62 -5.32 5.61
N ASP A 7 -16.90 -5.00 5.81
CA ASP A 7 -17.93 -5.22 4.78
C ASP A 7 -18.01 -4.13 3.69
N LYS A 8 -17.47 -2.93 3.93
CA LYS A 8 -17.58 -1.80 2.96
C LYS A 8 -16.46 -1.76 1.93
N VAL A 9 -15.31 -2.38 2.21
CA VAL A 9 -14.14 -2.38 1.31
C VAL A 9 -14.34 -3.38 0.16
N ALA A 10 -15.11 -4.44 0.37
CA ALA A 10 -15.34 -5.53 -0.58
C ALA A 10 -16.29 -5.21 -1.76
N ARG A 11 -16.87 -4.00 -1.82
CA ARG A 11 -17.96 -3.68 -2.76
C ARG A 11 -17.58 -2.78 -3.95
N TRP A 12 -16.31 -2.41 -4.11
CA TRP A 12 -15.86 -1.54 -5.20
C TRP A 12 -15.47 -2.39 -6.41
N SER A 13 -16.18 -2.25 -7.53
CA SER A 13 -15.76 -2.82 -8.82
C SER A 13 -14.48 -2.14 -9.32
N ASP A 14 -13.70 -2.82 -10.14
CA ASP A 14 -12.48 -2.28 -10.77
C ASP A 14 -12.75 -0.94 -11.49
N GLU A 15 -13.90 -0.82 -12.17
CA GLU A 15 -14.33 0.41 -12.84
C GLU A 15 -14.56 1.58 -11.87
N ASN A 16 -15.12 1.30 -10.68
CA ASN A 16 -15.26 2.30 -9.63
C ASN A 16 -13.90 2.75 -9.09
N VAL A 17 -12.92 1.84 -9.01
CA VAL A 17 -11.57 2.16 -8.51
C VAL A 17 -10.81 3.06 -9.48
N GLU A 18 -10.86 2.77 -10.78
CA GLU A 18 -10.24 3.64 -11.78
C GLU A 18 -10.84 5.05 -11.77
N GLN A 19 -12.16 5.14 -11.60
CA GLN A 19 -12.84 6.44 -11.51
C GLN A 19 -12.37 7.23 -10.28
N LEU A 20 -12.19 6.57 -9.12
CA LEU A 20 -11.64 7.21 -7.93
C LEU A 20 -10.22 7.74 -8.18
N PHE A 21 -9.37 7.00 -8.89
CA PHE A 21 -8.04 7.51 -9.26
C PHE A 21 -8.11 8.71 -10.21
N ARG A 22 -9.02 8.70 -11.20
CA ARG A 22 -9.24 9.84 -12.11
C ARG A 22 -9.75 11.07 -11.36
N GLU A 23 -10.61 10.88 -10.39
CA GLU A 23 -11.12 11.96 -9.55
C GLU A 23 -10.03 12.52 -8.63
N TYR A 24 -9.30 11.64 -7.93
CA TYR A 24 -8.18 12.02 -7.08
C TYR A 24 -7.10 12.78 -7.84
N ALA A 25 -6.80 12.40 -9.08
CA ALA A 25 -5.84 13.10 -9.92
C ALA A 25 -6.23 14.57 -10.18
N LYS A 26 -7.53 14.89 -10.20
CA LYS A 26 -8.06 16.25 -10.41
C LYS A 26 -8.23 17.03 -9.11
N THR A 27 -8.74 16.39 -8.07
CA THR A 27 -9.17 17.08 -6.84
C THR A 27 -8.12 17.06 -5.75
N LYS A 28 -7.27 16.03 -5.73
CA LYS A 28 -6.38 15.70 -4.60
C LYS A 28 -7.12 15.61 -3.25
N ASP A 29 -8.39 15.19 -3.29
CA ASP A 29 -9.23 15.06 -2.11
C ASP A 29 -8.67 14.00 -1.13
N PRO A 30 -8.36 14.38 0.13
CA PRO A 30 -7.90 13.45 1.16
C PRO A 30 -8.83 12.26 1.42
N ALA A 31 -10.15 12.43 1.29
CA ALA A 31 -11.12 11.35 1.51
C ALA A 31 -11.04 10.29 0.40
N ILE A 32 -10.80 10.70 -0.84
CA ILE A 32 -10.60 9.78 -1.97
C ILE A 32 -9.28 9.04 -1.81
N ARG A 33 -8.22 9.75 -1.39
CA ARG A 33 -6.93 9.15 -1.09
C ARG A 33 -7.04 8.07 -0.02
N GLU A 34 -7.69 8.37 1.11
CA GLU A 34 -7.91 7.41 2.20
C GLU A 34 -8.66 6.18 1.69
N LYS A 35 -9.73 6.38 0.92
CA LYS A 35 -10.51 5.30 0.33
C LYS A 35 -9.68 4.43 -0.62
N LEU A 36 -8.86 5.03 -1.48
CA LEU A 36 -7.95 4.31 -2.38
C LEU A 36 -6.93 3.48 -1.60
N VAL A 37 -6.39 4.00 -0.49
CA VAL A 37 -5.51 3.25 0.41
C VAL A 37 -6.24 2.07 1.04
N MET A 38 -7.45 2.28 1.58
CA MET A 38 -8.25 1.22 2.19
C MET A 38 -8.59 0.09 1.22
N ILE A 39 -8.92 0.41 -0.04
CA ILE A 39 -9.22 -0.59 -1.09
C ILE A 39 -8.01 -1.50 -1.33
N HIS A 40 -6.79 -0.95 -1.30
CA HIS A 40 -5.59 -1.67 -1.69
C HIS A 40 -4.76 -2.21 -0.51
N GLN A 41 -5.20 -2.04 0.74
CA GLN A 41 -4.47 -2.51 1.92
C GLN A 41 -4.15 -4.02 1.90
N ASN A 42 -5.03 -4.84 1.30
CA ASN A 42 -4.83 -6.28 1.21
C ASN A 42 -3.65 -6.65 0.29
N LEU A 43 -3.37 -5.83 -0.73
CA LEU A 43 -2.16 -5.99 -1.56
C LEU A 43 -0.90 -5.87 -0.69
N VAL A 44 -0.89 -4.90 0.23
CA VAL A 44 0.24 -4.71 1.16
C VAL A 44 0.42 -5.93 2.05
N ARG A 45 -0.65 -6.42 2.67
CA ARG A 45 -0.59 -7.62 3.51
C ARG A 45 -0.09 -8.85 2.74
N TYR A 46 -0.56 -9.03 1.50
CA TYR A 46 -0.07 -10.09 0.62
C TYR A 46 1.41 -9.95 0.26
N LEU A 47 1.89 -8.74 0.00
CA LEU A 47 3.30 -8.52 -0.33
C LEU A 47 4.19 -8.67 0.90
N ALA A 48 3.78 -8.14 2.06
CA ALA A 48 4.50 -8.22 3.32
C ALA A 48 4.64 -9.65 3.84
N SER A 49 3.63 -10.52 3.64
CA SER A 49 3.70 -11.93 4.07
C SER A 49 4.84 -12.70 3.40
N LYS A 50 5.28 -12.30 2.20
CA LYS A 50 6.46 -12.85 1.51
C LYS A 50 7.79 -12.51 2.20
N PHE A 51 7.75 -11.64 3.20
CA PHE A 51 8.86 -11.21 4.03
C PHE A 51 8.76 -11.65 5.49
N ALA A 52 7.76 -12.46 5.83
CA ALA A 52 7.64 -13.05 7.16
C ALA A 52 8.86 -13.91 7.53
N ASN A 53 9.06 -14.10 8.84
CA ASN A 53 10.15 -14.90 9.42
C ASN A 53 11.57 -14.39 9.14
N ARG A 54 11.73 -13.08 8.91
CA ARG A 54 13.04 -12.42 8.69
C ARG A 54 13.47 -11.52 9.85
N GLY A 55 13.00 -11.80 11.06
CA GLY A 55 13.34 -11.04 12.27
C GLY A 55 12.45 -9.82 12.56
N GLU A 56 11.45 -9.56 11.71
CA GLU A 56 10.45 -8.51 11.87
C GLU A 56 9.04 -9.12 11.93
N SER A 57 8.14 -8.52 12.70
CA SER A 57 6.76 -8.98 12.77
C SER A 57 6.02 -8.68 11.46
N LEU A 58 5.03 -9.50 11.10
CA LEU A 58 4.22 -9.24 9.91
C LEU A 58 3.49 -7.89 9.99
N GLU A 59 3.05 -7.49 11.18
CA GLU A 59 2.34 -6.22 11.38
C GLU A 59 3.24 -5.02 11.12
N ASP A 60 4.50 -5.07 11.56
CA ASP A 60 5.48 -4.02 11.28
C ASP A 60 5.78 -3.91 9.79
N LEU A 61 5.95 -5.06 9.11
CA LEU A 61 6.15 -5.11 7.66
C LEU A 61 4.92 -4.58 6.89
N VAL A 62 3.72 -4.81 7.40
CA VAL A 62 2.49 -4.22 6.84
C VAL A 62 2.49 -2.71 7.01
N GLN A 63 2.86 -2.18 8.18
CA GLN A 63 2.93 -0.74 8.40
C GLN A 63 3.94 -0.07 7.47
N VAL A 64 5.13 -0.63 7.33
CA VAL A 64 6.15 -0.17 6.37
C VAL A 64 5.61 -0.21 4.94
N GLY A 65 4.97 -1.31 4.56
CA GLY A 65 4.36 -1.45 3.23
C GLY A 65 3.22 -0.47 2.98
N LEU A 66 2.46 -0.08 4.01
CA LEU A 66 1.39 0.91 3.90
C LEU A 66 1.94 2.31 3.55
N ILE A 67 3.14 2.66 4.03
CA ILE A 67 3.85 3.89 3.62
C ILE A 67 4.10 3.85 2.11
N GLY A 68 4.58 2.70 1.60
CA GLY A 68 4.78 2.49 0.16
C GLY A 68 3.48 2.54 -0.65
N LEU A 69 2.38 2.02 -0.11
CA LEU A 69 1.07 2.11 -0.76
C LEU A 69 0.58 3.55 -0.84
N VAL A 70 0.67 4.29 0.25
CA VAL A 70 0.34 5.71 0.32
C VAL A 70 1.12 6.50 -0.75
N ASN A 71 2.44 6.31 -0.81
CA ASN A 71 3.29 6.95 -1.82
C ASN A 71 2.90 6.55 -3.25
N ALA A 72 2.48 5.30 -3.45
CA ALA A 72 2.00 4.84 -4.73
C ALA A 72 0.66 5.48 -5.12
N VAL A 73 -0.30 5.61 -4.19
CA VAL A 73 -1.58 6.30 -4.44
C VAL A 73 -1.34 7.75 -4.84
N ASP A 74 -0.43 8.44 -4.16
CA ASP A 74 -0.14 9.86 -4.41
C ASP A 74 0.47 10.13 -5.79
N ARG A 75 1.19 9.15 -6.33
CA ARG A 75 1.98 9.27 -7.57
C ARG A 75 1.38 8.55 -8.77
N PHE A 76 0.36 7.73 -8.56
CA PHE A 76 -0.23 6.95 -9.65
C PHE A 76 -0.94 7.86 -10.65
N ASP A 77 -0.73 7.55 -11.93
CA ASP A 77 -1.31 8.26 -13.06
C ASP A 77 -2.18 7.28 -13.86
N PRO A 78 -3.53 7.37 -13.75
CA PRO A 78 -4.43 6.46 -14.43
C PRO A 78 -4.43 6.62 -15.95
N SER A 79 -3.91 7.71 -16.52
CA SER A 79 -3.87 7.89 -17.98
C SER A 79 -2.79 7.04 -18.66
N ARG A 80 -1.90 6.39 -17.90
CA ARG A 80 -0.82 5.55 -18.43
C ARG A 80 -1.24 4.13 -18.79
N GLY A 81 -2.52 3.77 -18.59
CA GLY A 81 -3.08 2.47 -18.99
C GLY A 81 -2.53 1.25 -18.23
N THR A 82 -1.76 1.47 -17.17
CA THR A 82 -1.19 0.38 -16.35
C THR A 82 -2.05 0.17 -15.11
N LYS A 83 -2.33 -1.08 -14.74
CA LYS A 83 -3.06 -1.40 -13.50
C LYS A 83 -2.30 -0.84 -12.29
N PHE A 84 -3.04 -0.29 -11.32
CA PHE A 84 -2.45 0.29 -10.11
C PHE A 84 -1.58 -0.72 -9.36
N SER A 85 -2.01 -1.98 -9.24
CA SER A 85 -1.23 -3.03 -8.56
C SER A 85 0.15 -3.25 -9.19
N THR A 86 0.25 -3.20 -10.52
CA THR A 86 1.52 -3.30 -11.26
C THR A 86 2.45 -2.14 -10.91
N PHE A 87 1.91 -0.92 -10.79
CA PHE A 87 2.67 0.27 -10.40
C PHE A 87 3.06 0.28 -8.91
N ALA A 88 2.14 -0.10 -8.04
CA ALA A 88 2.31 -0.02 -6.58
C ALA A 88 3.24 -1.09 -6.03
N THR A 89 3.26 -2.29 -6.61
CA THR A 89 4.08 -3.43 -6.15
C THR A 89 5.56 -3.08 -5.95
N PRO A 90 6.29 -2.53 -6.95
CA PRO A 90 7.71 -2.20 -6.75
C PRO A 90 7.93 -1.13 -5.68
N THR A 91 7.00 -0.19 -5.51
CA THR A 91 7.06 0.85 -4.46
C THR A 91 6.91 0.23 -3.07
N ILE A 92 5.88 -0.59 -2.86
CA ILE A 92 5.61 -1.27 -1.58
C ILE A 92 6.78 -2.20 -1.22
N VAL A 93 7.22 -3.03 -2.16
CA VAL A 93 8.36 -3.95 -1.94
C VAL A 93 9.65 -3.18 -1.68
N GLY A 94 9.84 -2.02 -2.34
CA GLY A 94 10.98 -1.14 -2.14
C GLY A 94 11.07 -0.62 -0.71
N GLU A 95 9.97 -0.13 -0.14
CA GLU A 95 9.91 0.33 1.26
C GLU A 95 10.22 -0.81 2.24
N ILE A 96 9.62 -1.99 2.05
CA ILE A 96 9.89 -3.16 2.91
C ILE A 96 11.37 -3.56 2.86
N ARG A 97 11.97 -3.61 1.66
CA ARG A 97 13.40 -3.91 1.51
C ARG A 97 14.29 -2.84 2.14
N ARG A 98 13.90 -1.58 2.03
CA ARG A 98 14.62 -0.47 2.63
C ARG A 98 14.61 -0.57 4.16
N HIS A 99 13.46 -0.86 4.77
CA HIS A 99 13.34 -1.11 6.20
C HIS A 99 14.33 -2.17 6.70
N PHE A 100 14.44 -3.30 6.00
CA PHE A 100 15.44 -4.32 6.34
C PHE A 100 16.88 -3.82 6.21
N ARG A 101 17.23 -2.98 5.23
CA ARG A 101 18.60 -2.43 5.11
C ARG A 101 18.89 -1.48 6.27
N ASP A 102 17.98 -0.56 6.54
CA ASP A 102 18.12 0.46 7.57
C ASP A 102 18.21 -0.20 8.96
N ASN A 103 17.47 -1.29 9.20
CA ASN A 103 17.53 -2.05 10.46
C ASN A 103 18.66 -3.08 10.55
N ALA A 104 19.11 -3.67 9.43
CA ALA A 104 20.25 -4.59 9.40
C ALA A 104 21.57 -3.88 9.73
N TRP A 105 21.67 -2.57 9.47
CA TRP A 105 22.78 -1.75 9.95
C TRP A 105 22.73 -1.49 11.47
N SER A 106 21.58 -1.66 12.14
CA SER A 106 21.51 -1.51 13.60
C SER A 106 21.97 -2.75 14.38
N LEU A 107 21.93 -3.94 13.75
CA LEU A 107 22.35 -5.22 14.36
C LEU A 107 23.82 -5.58 14.13
N LYS A 108 24.59 -4.74 13.42
CA LYS A 108 26.04 -4.91 13.21
C LYS A 108 26.84 -3.81 13.92
N VAL A 109 26.93 -3.91 15.24
CA VAL A 109 27.98 -3.30 16.07
C VAL A 109 28.27 -4.32 17.19
N PRO A 110 29.44 -4.98 17.20
CA PRO A 110 30.71 -4.39 17.66
C PRO A 110 31.77 -4.19 16.57
#